data_AF-A0A8H6FJH6-F1
#
_entry.id   AF-A0A8H6FJH6-F1
#
_cell.length_a   1.000
_cell.length_b   1.000
_cell.length_c   1.000
_cell.angle_alpha   90.00
_cell.angle_beta   90.00
_cell.angle_gamma   90.00
#
_symmetry.space_group_name_H-M   'P 1'
#
loop_
_entity.id
_entity.type
_entity.pdbx_description
1 polymer ?
#
loop_
_entity_poly.entity_id
_entity_poly.type
_entity_poly.pdbx_seq_one_letter_code
_entity_poly.pdbx_strand_id
1 'polypeptide(L)'
;MSAPRSPYRRGPWNSTTRLTPAIDNVLSERQEGRHDELRKKMVADYAGKENLRLESEIDERKHDLISLIERKYVCTDRSRKAQFFTLDVISGWAFDQAFGDLIVDEDLFEYIKTVDKAMHVLLSMSELPEVYSFLETSSLMKLMAPSATDKIGVGKLIAIAKEKVAKRFRDNRKVK
;
A
#
# COMPACT_ATOMS: atom_id res chain seq x y z
N MET A 1 -12.37 13.31 9.69
CA MET A 1 -11.43 13.86 10.73
C MET A 1 -12.11 13.91 12.10
N SER A 2 -11.37 13.92 13.22
CA SER A 2 -11.91 13.67 14.59
C SER A 2 -12.70 14.81 15.27
N ALA A 3 -13.15 15.85 14.56
CA ALA A 3 -13.96 16.92 15.15
C ALA A 3 -15.30 17.06 14.40
N PRO A 4 -16.44 16.70 15.01
CA PRO A 4 -17.75 16.95 14.43
C PRO A 4 -17.90 18.44 14.04
N ARG A 5 -18.29 18.71 12.79
CA ARG A 5 -18.52 20.06 12.23
C ARG A 5 -17.29 20.95 12.07
N SER A 6 -16.07 20.40 12.06
CA SER A 6 -14.88 21.20 11.74
C SER A 6 -14.94 21.78 10.31
N PRO A 7 -14.64 23.07 10.12
CA PRO A 7 -14.50 23.66 8.78
C PRO A 7 -13.17 23.29 8.11
N TYR A 8 -12.22 22.73 8.86
CA TYR A 8 -10.92 22.32 8.33
C TYR A 8 -11.12 21.21 7.30
N ARG A 9 -10.37 21.26 6.20
CA ARG A 9 -10.38 20.25 5.14
C ARG A 9 -8.96 19.90 4.77
N ARG A 10 -8.77 18.68 4.26
CA ARG A 10 -7.50 18.26 3.68
C ARG A 10 -7.05 19.21 2.58
N GLY A 11 -5.78 19.61 2.65
CA GLY A 11 -5.15 20.51 1.70
C GLY A 11 -5.06 19.92 0.28
N PRO A 12 -4.90 20.74 -0.76
CA PRO A 12 -4.81 20.30 -2.15
C PRO A 12 -3.72 19.26 -2.42
N TRP A 13 -2.61 19.35 -1.69
CA TRP A 13 -1.48 18.43 -1.79
C TRP A 13 -1.84 16.96 -1.57
N ASN A 14 -2.91 16.63 -0.84
CA ASN A 14 -3.35 15.24 -0.66
C ASN A 14 -3.67 14.56 -1.99
N SER A 15 -4.04 15.34 -3.00
CA SER A 15 -4.32 14.85 -4.36
C SER A 15 -3.13 14.12 -4.97
N THR A 16 -1.88 14.45 -4.58
CA THR A 16 -0.68 13.78 -5.12
C THR A 16 -0.63 12.30 -4.78
N THR A 17 -1.28 11.87 -3.70
CA THR A 17 -1.31 10.46 -3.24
C THR A 17 -2.25 9.55 -4.05
N ARG A 18 -2.81 10.03 -5.17
CA ARG A 18 -3.59 9.21 -6.10
C ARG A 18 -2.70 8.20 -6.81
N LEU A 19 -3.10 6.93 -6.74
CA LEU A 19 -2.45 5.85 -7.49
C LEU A 19 -2.88 5.84 -8.96
N THR A 20 -4.15 6.14 -9.23
CA THR A 20 -4.67 6.28 -10.58
C THR A 20 -5.10 7.73 -10.79
N PRO A 21 -4.63 8.41 -11.84
CA PRO A 21 -5.00 9.80 -12.11
C PRO A 21 -6.51 9.99 -12.09
N ALA A 22 -6.97 11.07 -11.44
CA ALA A 22 -8.38 11.40 -11.25
C ALA A 22 -9.24 10.40 -10.45
N ILE A 23 -8.66 9.35 -9.85
CA ILE A 23 -9.37 8.43 -8.96
C ILE A 23 -8.87 8.60 -7.53
N ASP A 24 -9.73 9.15 -6.68
CA ASP A 24 -9.42 9.33 -5.26
C ASP A 24 -9.48 8.02 -4.46
N ASN A 25 -8.51 7.86 -3.55
CA ASN A 25 -8.45 6.81 -2.54
C ASN A 25 -8.61 7.42 -1.13
N VAL A 26 -8.54 6.59 -0.07
CA VAL A 26 -8.70 7.08 1.32
C VAL A 26 -7.64 8.10 1.75
N LEU A 27 -6.47 8.12 1.11
CA LEU A 27 -5.40 9.09 1.39
C LEU A 27 -5.65 10.41 0.64
N SER A 28 -6.07 10.33 -0.61
CA SER A 28 -6.23 11.52 -1.47
C SER A 28 -7.59 12.21 -1.37
N GLU A 29 -8.65 11.51 -0.94
CA GLU A 29 -9.99 12.09 -0.84
C GLU A 29 -10.04 13.24 0.18
N ARG A 30 -10.55 14.38 -0.27
CA ARG A 30 -10.61 15.64 0.50
C ARG A 30 -12.01 15.99 0.96
N GLN A 31 -13.05 15.41 0.33
CA GLN A 31 -14.43 15.57 0.77
C GLN A 31 -14.69 14.65 1.96
N GLU A 32 -14.89 15.22 3.14
CA GLU A 32 -15.02 14.45 4.40
C GLU A 32 -16.10 13.37 4.34
N GLY A 33 -17.27 13.64 3.73
CA GLY A 33 -18.33 12.64 3.61
C GLY A 33 -17.87 11.41 2.82
N ARG A 34 -17.27 11.62 1.65
CA ARG A 34 -16.74 10.52 0.81
C ARG A 34 -15.52 9.85 1.44
N HIS A 35 -14.66 10.61 2.11
CA HIS A 35 -13.53 10.07 2.86
C HIS A 35 -14.02 9.13 3.98
N ASP A 36 -15.05 9.54 4.75
CA ASP A 36 -15.64 8.71 5.79
C ASP A 36 -16.30 7.45 5.21
N GLU A 37 -16.96 7.54 4.05
CA GLU A 37 -17.47 6.37 3.33
C GLU A 37 -16.36 5.40 2.94
N LEU A 38 -15.25 5.89 2.36
CA LEU A 38 -14.09 5.07 1.99
C LEU A 38 -13.46 4.42 3.22
N ARG A 39 -13.28 5.18 4.31
CA ARG A 39 -12.72 4.67 5.57
C ARG A 39 -13.60 3.58 6.18
N LYS A 40 -14.94 3.75 6.17
CA LYS A 40 -15.88 2.74 6.65
C LYS A 40 -15.81 1.43 5.86
N LYS A 41 -15.49 1.49 4.56
CA LYS A 41 -15.28 0.28 3.74
C LYS A 41 -14.02 -0.48 4.14
N MET A 42 -12.99 0.20 4.65
CA MET A 42 -11.73 -0.43 5.06
C MET A 42 -11.69 -0.85 6.53
N VAL A 43 -12.38 -0.14 7.42
CA VAL A 43 -12.18 -0.27 8.88
C VAL A 43 -12.40 -1.69 9.41
N ALA A 44 -13.31 -2.46 8.81
CA ALA A 44 -13.61 -3.82 9.24
C ALA A 44 -12.37 -4.72 9.18
N ASP A 45 -11.56 -4.57 8.13
CA ASP A 45 -10.34 -5.37 7.95
C ASP A 45 -9.28 -5.02 9.01
N TYR A 46 -9.17 -3.75 9.40
CA TYR A 46 -8.20 -3.27 10.41
C TYR A 46 -8.68 -3.44 11.86
N ALA A 47 -9.95 -3.80 12.08
CA ALA A 47 -10.53 -3.93 13.43
C ALA A 47 -10.19 -5.28 14.10
N GLY A 48 -9.45 -6.17 13.43
CA GLY A 48 -9.00 -7.47 13.97
C GLY A 48 -10.08 -8.53 14.08
N LYS A 49 -11.36 -8.16 13.96
CA LYS A 49 -12.51 -9.08 14.13
C LYS A 49 -12.53 -10.21 13.09
N GLU A 50 -12.12 -9.92 11.87
CA GLU A 50 -12.21 -10.86 10.74
C GLU A 50 -10.90 -11.65 10.51
N ASN A 51 -9.80 -11.32 11.20
CA ASN A 51 -8.53 -12.03 11.09
C ASN A 51 -8.05 -12.57 12.44
N LEU A 52 -8.52 -13.76 12.82
CA LEU A 52 -8.12 -14.46 14.04
C LEU A 52 -6.65 -14.92 14.03
N ARG A 53 -5.98 -14.93 12.87
CA ARG A 53 -4.59 -15.38 12.71
C ARG A 53 -3.58 -14.24 12.71
N LEU A 54 -4.02 -12.99 12.80
CA LEU A 54 -3.17 -11.81 12.66
C LEU A 54 -1.95 -11.85 13.59
N GLU A 55 -2.16 -12.15 14.88
CA GLU A 55 -1.06 -12.23 15.85
C GLU A 55 -0.09 -13.35 15.51
N SER A 56 -0.59 -14.54 15.13
CA SER A 56 0.26 -15.66 14.74
C SER A 56 1.07 -15.37 13.48
N GLU A 57 0.49 -14.70 12.48
CA GLU A 57 1.19 -14.33 11.25
C GLU A 57 2.32 -13.31 11.52
N ILE A 58 2.08 -12.34 12.40
CA ILE A 58 3.10 -11.39 12.85
C ILE A 58 4.22 -12.14 13.59
N ASP A 59 3.88 -13.09 14.46
CA ASP A 59 4.83 -13.88 15.22
C ASP A 59 5.73 -14.76 14.35
N GLU A 60 5.17 -15.34 13.28
CA GLU A 60 5.97 -16.05 12.28
C GLU A 60 6.97 -15.10 11.59
N ARG A 61 6.54 -13.92 11.13
CA ARG A 61 7.44 -12.93 10.50
C ARG A 61 8.50 -12.39 11.47
N LYS A 62 8.17 -12.32 12.76
CA LYS A 62 9.11 -11.95 13.83
C LYS A 62 10.20 -13.02 13.97
N HIS A 63 9.86 -14.29 13.83
CA HIS A 63 10.83 -15.38 13.86
C HIS A 63 11.74 -15.39 12.62
N ASP A 64 11.19 -15.11 11.44
CA ASP A 64 11.96 -14.91 10.19
C ASP A 64 12.93 -13.72 10.36
N LEU A 65 12.41 -12.62 10.92
CA LEU A 65 13.07 -11.55 11.65
C LEU A 65 14.42 -11.95 12.28
N ILE A 66 14.27 -12.56 13.44
CA ILE A 66 15.34 -12.94 14.35
C ILE A 66 16.32 -13.89 13.65
N SER A 67 15.80 -14.88 12.92
CA SER A 67 16.60 -15.86 12.20
C SER A 67 17.56 -15.22 11.19
N LEU A 68 17.08 -14.25 10.42
CA LEU A 68 17.91 -13.53 9.44
C LEU A 68 19.03 -12.74 10.13
N ILE A 69 18.71 -12.10 11.25
CA ILE A 69 19.66 -11.31 12.01
C ILE A 69 20.75 -12.17 12.61
N GLU A 70 20.39 -13.26 13.27
CA GLU A 70 21.34 -14.19 13.90
C GLU A 70 22.29 -14.80 12.86
N ARG A 71 21.80 -15.08 11.65
CA ARG A 71 22.61 -15.68 10.59
C ARG A 71 23.56 -14.70 9.89
N LYS A 72 23.17 -13.42 9.73
CA LYS A 72 23.87 -12.51 8.80
C LYS A 72 24.10 -11.08 9.31
N TYR A 73 23.36 -10.60 10.30
CA TYR A 73 23.33 -9.18 10.66
C TYR A 73 23.56 -8.89 12.15
N VAL A 74 24.30 -9.75 12.86
CA VAL A 74 24.57 -9.58 14.30
C VAL A 74 25.29 -8.25 14.61
N CYS A 75 26.23 -7.83 13.75
CA CYS A 75 27.06 -6.62 13.94
C CYS A 75 27.00 -5.62 12.78
N THR A 76 25.95 -5.65 11.97
CA THR A 76 25.80 -4.82 10.74
C THR A 76 24.50 -4.04 10.77
N ASP A 77 24.35 -3.04 9.88
CA ASP A 77 23.11 -2.28 9.79
C ASP A 77 21.91 -3.17 9.40
N ARG A 78 20.82 -3.01 10.15
CA ARG A 78 19.57 -3.77 10.06
C ARG A 78 18.38 -2.90 9.66
N SER A 79 18.58 -1.61 9.40
CA SER A 79 17.55 -0.63 9.09
C SER A 79 16.60 -1.10 7.97
N ARG A 80 17.15 -1.65 6.88
CA ARG A 80 16.36 -2.18 5.77
C ARG A 80 15.51 -3.40 6.17
N LYS A 81 15.94 -4.21 7.14
CA LYS A 81 15.23 -5.43 7.53
C LYS A 81 13.94 -5.12 8.29
N ALA A 82 13.88 -3.98 8.97
CA ALA A 82 12.63 -3.48 9.53
C ALA A 82 11.58 -3.19 8.44
N GLN A 83 12.01 -2.71 7.26
CA GLN A 83 11.12 -2.48 6.13
C GLN A 83 10.67 -3.82 5.52
N PHE A 84 11.57 -4.79 5.34
CA PHE A 84 11.21 -6.15 4.89
C PHE A 84 10.21 -6.82 5.83
N PHE A 85 10.44 -6.74 7.15
CA PHE A 85 9.50 -7.25 8.14
C PHE A 85 8.13 -6.58 8.03
N THR A 86 8.10 -5.25 7.90
CA THR A 86 6.84 -4.52 7.75
C THR A 86 6.11 -4.95 6.49
N LEU A 87 6.82 -5.09 5.36
CA LEU A 87 6.23 -5.53 4.10
C LEU A 87 5.70 -6.96 4.16
N ASP A 88 6.47 -7.89 4.73
CA ASP A 88 6.05 -9.27 4.86
C ASP A 88 4.83 -9.42 5.80
N VAL A 89 4.76 -8.63 6.87
CA VAL A 89 3.59 -8.58 7.76
C VAL A 89 2.37 -8.05 7.01
N ILE A 90 2.46 -6.87 6.38
CA ILE A 90 1.28 -6.26 5.73
C ILE A 90 0.86 -7.05 4.48
N SER A 91 1.78 -7.67 3.75
CA SER A 91 1.45 -8.50 2.59
C SER A 91 0.85 -9.84 2.99
N GLY A 92 1.39 -10.47 4.04
CA GLY A 92 0.79 -11.66 4.67
C GLY A 92 -0.66 -11.40 5.03
N TRP A 93 -0.90 -10.30 5.73
CA TRP A 93 -2.24 -9.92 6.14
C TRP A 93 -3.15 -9.49 4.96
N ALA A 94 -2.66 -8.66 4.04
CA ALA A 94 -3.50 -8.09 2.96
C ALA A 94 -3.80 -9.09 1.83
N PHE A 95 -2.89 -10.02 1.56
CA PHE A 95 -2.97 -10.94 0.44
C PHE A 95 -3.00 -12.42 0.86
N ASP A 96 -3.05 -12.74 2.16
CA ASP A 96 -2.93 -14.11 2.68
C ASP A 96 -1.62 -14.78 2.21
N GLN A 97 -0.59 -13.97 1.98
CA GLN A 97 0.72 -14.40 1.49
C GLN A 97 1.75 -13.28 1.68
N ALA A 98 2.75 -13.54 2.52
CA ALA A 98 3.91 -12.67 2.65
C ALA A 98 4.69 -12.61 1.33
N PHE A 99 5.29 -11.46 1.01
CA PHE A 99 6.16 -11.35 -0.16
C PHE A 99 7.41 -12.24 -0.02
N GLY A 100 7.93 -12.36 1.19
CA GLY A 100 9.08 -13.19 1.51
C GLY A 100 10.40 -12.42 1.51
N ASP A 101 10.34 -11.09 1.63
CA ASP A 101 11.52 -10.21 1.61
C ASP A 101 12.54 -10.59 2.69
N LEU A 102 12.07 -11.06 3.86
CA LEU A 102 12.94 -11.56 4.93
C LEU A 102 13.61 -12.89 4.60
N ILE A 103 12.93 -13.77 3.88
CA ILE A 103 13.45 -15.11 3.54
C ILE A 103 14.54 -15.01 2.49
N VAL A 104 14.30 -14.21 1.44
CA VAL A 104 15.28 -13.99 0.36
C VAL A 104 16.30 -12.91 0.70
N ASP A 105 16.07 -12.14 1.77
CA ASP A 105 16.91 -11.04 2.20
C ASP A 105 17.03 -9.91 1.15
N GLU A 106 15.97 -9.68 0.38
CA GLU A 106 15.91 -8.79 -0.78
C GLU A 106 14.52 -8.12 -0.90
N ASP A 107 14.46 -6.93 -1.52
CA ASP A 107 13.19 -6.26 -1.90
C ASP A 107 12.61 -6.96 -3.14
N LEU A 108 11.92 -8.09 -2.95
CA LEU A 108 11.61 -9.07 -4.00
C LEU A 108 10.89 -8.46 -5.21
N PHE A 109 10.01 -7.48 -4.96
CA PHE A 109 9.26 -6.78 -5.99
C PHE A 109 9.75 -5.37 -6.24
N GLU A 110 10.94 -5.00 -5.76
CA GLU A 110 11.45 -3.62 -5.78
C GLU A 110 10.43 -2.60 -5.23
N TYR A 111 9.57 -3.01 -4.28
CA TYR A 111 8.52 -2.17 -3.73
C TYR A 111 9.13 -0.99 -2.98
N ILE A 112 10.09 -1.26 -2.10
CA ILE A 112 10.73 -0.23 -1.30
C ILE A 112 11.46 0.75 -2.20
N LYS A 113 12.27 0.23 -3.12
CA LYS A 113 13.03 1.05 -4.08
C LYS A 113 12.12 1.92 -4.94
N THR A 114 10.99 1.39 -5.37
CA THR A 114 10.03 2.13 -6.22
C THR A 114 9.30 3.19 -5.42
N VAL A 115 8.84 2.85 -4.21
CA VAL A 115 8.13 3.79 -3.34
C VAL A 115 9.04 4.92 -2.88
N ASP A 116 10.29 4.63 -2.52
CA ASP A 116 11.28 5.64 -2.12
C ASP A 116 11.47 6.71 -3.22
N LYS A 117 11.67 6.27 -4.47
CA LYS A 117 11.74 7.15 -5.63
C LYS A 117 10.44 7.93 -5.85
N ALA A 118 9.30 7.25 -5.73
CA ALA A 118 8.00 7.88 -5.92
C ALA A 118 7.75 8.96 -4.85
N MET A 119 8.13 8.72 -3.59
CA MET A 119 7.93 9.67 -2.49
C MET A 119 8.66 10.99 -2.74
N HIS A 120 9.89 10.95 -3.27
CA HIS A 120 10.58 12.19 -3.67
C HIS A 120 9.80 13.00 -4.70
N VAL A 121 9.22 12.34 -5.71
CA VAL A 121 8.41 13.00 -6.73
C VAL A 121 7.11 13.54 -6.11
N LEU A 122 6.43 12.73 -5.31
CA LEU A 122 5.17 13.08 -4.67
C LEU A 122 5.30 14.27 -3.72
N LEU A 123 6.36 14.29 -2.90
CA LEU A 123 6.68 15.40 -1.99
C LEU A 123 7.09 16.66 -2.76
N SER A 124 7.81 16.52 -3.87
CA SER A 124 8.14 17.68 -4.70
C SER A 124 6.88 18.28 -5.34
N MET A 125 5.95 17.43 -5.79
CA MET A 125 4.69 17.86 -6.40
C MET A 125 3.68 18.38 -5.38
N SER A 126 3.76 17.97 -4.11
CA SER A 126 2.85 18.49 -3.07
C SER A 126 3.04 19.98 -2.78
N GLU A 127 4.27 20.48 -2.97
CA GLU A 127 4.58 21.91 -2.82
C GLU A 127 4.06 22.76 -4.00
N LEU A 128 3.70 22.13 -5.13
CA LEU A 128 3.21 22.80 -6.34
C LEU A 128 1.85 22.24 -6.80
N PRO A 129 0.75 22.43 -6.02
CA PRO A 129 -0.54 21.81 -6.32
C PRO A 129 -1.14 22.21 -7.68
N GLU A 130 -0.87 23.43 -8.14
CA GLU A 130 -1.35 23.93 -9.44
C GLU A 130 -0.70 23.19 -10.62
N VAL A 131 0.62 22.96 -10.53
CA VAL A 131 1.37 22.18 -11.51
C VAL A 131 0.89 20.73 -11.52
N TYR A 132 0.70 20.13 -10.34
CA TYR A 132 0.16 18.79 -10.23
C TYR A 132 -1.24 18.68 -10.86
N SER A 133 -2.13 19.62 -10.56
CA SER A 133 -3.49 19.67 -11.14
C SER A 133 -3.44 19.76 -12.67
N PHE A 134 -2.56 20.61 -13.21
CA PHE A 134 -2.34 20.69 -14.66
C PHE A 134 -1.85 19.36 -15.25
N LEU A 135 -0.84 18.73 -14.63
CA LEU A 135 -0.31 17.44 -15.08
C LEU A 135 -1.38 16.33 -15.03
N GLU A 136 -2.27 16.32 -14.04
CA GLU A 136 -3.38 15.37 -13.98
C GLU A 136 -4.41 15.55 -15.10
N THR A 137 -4.66 16.79 -15.53
CA THR A 137 -5.54 17.05 -16.69
C THR A 137 -4.90 16.58 -18.00
N SER A 138 -3.58 16.45 -18.03
CA SER A 138 -2.86 15.92 -19.19
C SER A 138 -2.95 14.39 -19.26
N SER A 139 -2.84 13.84 -20.47
CA SER A 139 -2.77 12.38 -20.65
C SER A 139 -1.43 11.77 -20.21
N LEU A 140 -0.42 12.60 -19.88
CA LEU A 140 0.93 12.15 -19.52
C LEU A 140 0.93 11.33 -18.21
N MET A 141 0.18 11.78 -17.20
CA MET A 141 0.10 11.07 -15.91
C MET A 141 -0.56 9.69 -16.05
N LYS A 142 -1.47 9.51 -17.02
CA LYS A 142 -2.09 8.20 -17.29
C LYS A 142 -1.08 7.20 -17.85
N LEU A 143 -0.09 7.67 -18.62
CA LEU A 143 0.96 6.82 -19.17
C LEU A 143 1.97 6.38 -18.11
N MET A 144 2.20 7.20 -17.08
CA MET A 144 3.15 6.91 -16.00
C MET A 144 2.51 6.26 -14.77
N ALA A 145 1.18 6.11 -14.75
CA ALA A 145 0.47 5.51 -13.62
C ALA A 145 0.81 4.01 -13.50
N PRO A 146 0.97 3.49 -12.26
CA PRO A 146 1.22 2.07 -12.05
C PRO A 146 0.08 1.22 -12.61
N SER A 147 0.44 0.12 -13.25
CA SER A 147 -0.46 -0.81 -13.91
C SER A 147 -0.26 -2.24 -13.42
N ALA A 148 -1.31 -3.05 -13.52
CA ALA A 148 -1.25 -4.49 -13.23
C ALA A 148 -0.34 -5.27 -14.19
N THR A 149 0.12 -4.64 -15.28
CA THR A 149 1.10 -5.21 -16.21
C THR A 149 2.53 -5.05 -15.71
N ASP A 150 2.76 -4.22 -14.70
CA ASP A 150 4.09 -3.96 -14.18
C ASP A 150 4.58 -5.17 -13.38
N LYS A 151 5.87 -5.50 -13.56
CA LYS A 151 6.48 -6.65 -12.90
C LYS A 151 7.02 -6.33 -11.51
N ILE A 152 7.15 -5.04 -11.19
CA ILE A 152 7.74 -4.52 -9.95
C ILE A 152 6.90 -3.37 -9.36
N GLY A 153 7.23 -2.95 -8.14
CA GLY A 153 6.67 -1.79 -7.47
C GLY A 153 5.17 -1.91 -7.18
N VAL A 154 4.49 -0.77 -7.10
CA VAL A 154 3.06 -0.68 -6.82
C VAL A 154 2.22 -1.41 -7.87
N GLY A 155 2.63 -1.40 -9.15
CA GLY A 155 1.91 -2.09 -10.21
C GLY A 155 1.89 -3.61 -10.03
N LYS A 156 2.98 -4.21 -9.55
CA LYS A 156 3.01 -5.63 -9.17
C LYS A 156 2.00 -5.96 -8.07
N LEU A 157 1.87 -5.08 -7.07
CA LEU A 157 0.88 -5.23 -5.99
C LEU A 157 -0.56 -5.13 -6.53
N ILE A 158 -0.82 -4.21 -7.46
CA ILE A 158 -2.13 -4.12 -8.14
C ILE A 158 -2.44 -5.45 -8.86
N ALA A 159 -1.44 -6.06 -9.51
CA ALA A 159 -1.59 -7.38 -10.14
C ALA A 159 -1.98 -8.47 -9.13
N ILE A 160 -1.25 -8.58 -8.02
CA ILE A 160 -1.51 -9.54 -6.93
C ILE A 160 -2.93 -9.34 -6.37
N ALA A 161 -3.31 -8.08 -6.09
CA ALA A 161 -4.63 -7.75 -5.60
C ALA A 161 -5.74 -8.19 -6.58
N LYS A 162 -5.57 -7.88 -7.88
CA LYS A 162 -6.53 -8.28 -8.92
C LYS A 162 -6.64 -9.80 -9.03
N GLU A 163 -5.54 -10.53 -8.91
CA GLU A 163 -5.54 -11.99 -8.93
C GLU A 163 -6.32 -12.58 -7.75
N LYS A 164 -6.03 -12.12 -6.52
CA LYS A 164 -6.71 -12.58 -5.30
C LYS A 164 -8.22 -12.28 -5.34
N VAL A 165 -8.59 -11.09 -5.81
CA VAL A 165 -9.99 -10.70 -6.02
C VAL A 165 -10.66 -11.59 -7.07
N ALA A 166 -10.02 -11.78 -8.22
CA ALA A 166 -10.57 -12.62 -9.30
C ALA A 166 -10.77 -14.07 -8.85
N LYS A 167 -9.83 -14.64 -8.08
CA LYS A 167 -9.97 -15.98 -7.49
C LYS A 167 -11.17 -16.05 -6.56
N ARG A 168 -11.30 -15.11 -5.62
CA ARG A 168 -12.43 -15.06 -4.67
C ARG A 168 -13.79 -14.97 -5.37
N PHE A 169 -13.91 -14.18 -6.44
CA PHE A 169 -15.17 -14.06 -7.18
C PHE A 169 -15.45 -15.23 -8.12
N ARG A 170 -14.43 -15.96 -8.58
CA ARG A 170 -14.63 -17.22 -9.30
C ARG A 170 -15.15 -18.32 -8.37
N ASP A 171 -14.56 -18.44 -7.19
CA ASP A 171 -14.93 -19.45 -6.19
C ASP A 171 -16.32 -19.18 -5.59
N ASN A 172 -16.72 -17.90 -5.48
CA ASN A 172 -18.05 -17.47 -5.05
C ASN A 172 -19.10 -17.40 -6.17
N ARG A 173 -18.86 -17.96 -7.37
CA ARG A 173 -19.96 -18.15 -8.32
C ARG A 173 -20.94 -19.16 -7.72
N LYS A 174 -22.07 -18.66 -7.22
CA LYS A 174 -23.26 -19.48 -7.06
C LYS A 174 -23.55 -20.09 -8.43
N VAL A 175 -23.42 -21.41 -8.54
CA VAL A 175 -23.94 -22.18 -9.67
C VAL A 175 -25.41 -21.79 -9.76
N LYS A 176 -25.77 -21.06 -10.82
CA LYS A 176 -27.16 -20.81 -11.17
C LYS A 176 -27.70 -22.04 -11.87
#